data_AF-A0A916HRB1-F1
#
_entry.id   AF-A0A916HRB1-F1
#
_cell.length_a   1.000
_cell.length_b   1.000
_cell.length_c   1.000
_cell.angle_alpha   90.00
_cell.angle_beta   90.00
_cell.angle_gamma   90.00
#
_symmetry.space_group_name_H-M   'P 1'
#
loop_
_entity.id
_entity.type
_entity.pdbx_description
1 polymer ?
#
loop_
_entity_poly.entity_id
_entity_poly.type
_entity_poly.pdbx_seq_one_letter_code
_entity_poly.pdbx_strand_id
1 'polypeptide(L)'
;MSTKVTQALISVSDKRGVVDFARELSALGVNLLSTGGTAKMLRDAGLNVTDVSDYTGFPEMLDGRVKTLHPKVHGGILGIRGNAEHAATMGKHDIPNIDLVVVNLYPFQATIAKKDCTLEDAIENIDIGGPTMVRAAAKNHGNEAGGVGIVTDPEDYALIAEELRNNACELTYRTRFELAKKAFTHTARYDGAIANWLTSLDEENKPTTFPDCLQLAFDKVDTMRYGENPHQQAAFYREQNPVAGAIANYTQLQGKELSYNNIADSDAAWECVKAFDAAGNKAACV
;
A
#
# COMPACT_ATOMS: atom_id res chain seq x y z
N MET A 1 26.43 -7.97 -8.91
CA MET A 1 25.30 -8.25 -9.81
C MET A 1 24.07 -8.30 -8.94
N SER A 2 23.01 -7.58 -9.30
CA SER A 2 21.78 -7.53 -8.52
C SER A 2 21.03 -8.87 -8.68
N THR A 3 20.10 -9.18 -7.78
CA THR A 3 19.42 -10.48 -7.76
C THR A 3 18.24 -10.46 -8.74
N LYS A 4 18.26 -11.38 -9.72
CA LYS A 4 17.17 -11.59 -10.66
C LYS A 4 15.88 -11.98 -9.93
N VAL A 5 14.75 -11.43 -10.36
CA VAL A 5 13.44 -11.85 -9.91
C VAL A 5 13.12 -13.19 -10.56
N THR A 6 13.08 -14.24 -9.74
CA THR A 6 12.77 -15.61 -10.21
C THR A 6 11.45 -16.14 -9.67
N GLN A 7 10.98 -15.56 -8.56
CA GLN A 7 9.74 -15.97 -7.91
C GLN A 7 9.01 -14.77 -7.31
N ALA A 8 7.71 -14.67 -7.64
CA ALA A 8 6.81 -13.62 -7.16
C ALA A 8 5.67 -14.21 -6.33
N LEU A 9 5.45 -13.67 -5.13
CA LEU A 9 4.29 -13.99 -4.29
C LEU A 9 3.21 -12.91 -4.46
N ILE A 10 2.05 -13.31 -4.99
CA ILE A 10 0.94 -12.40 -5.30
C ILE A 10 -0.25 -12.74 -4.40
N SER A 11 -0.67 -11.79 -3.56
CA SER A 11 -1.84 -11.91 -2.70
C SER A 11 -2.52 -10.55 -2.58
N VAL A 12 -3.54 -10.32 -3.41
CA VAL A 12 -4.19 -9.01 -3.53
C VAL A 12 -5.69 -9.08 -3.25
N SER A 13 -6.19 -8.00 -2.66
CA SER A 13 -7.63 -7.75 -2.42
C SER A 13 -8.22 -6.91 -3.56
N ASP A 14 -7.54 -5.83 -3.92
CA ASP A 14 -7.80 -5.08 -5.15
C ASP A 14 -7.15 -5.80 -6.33
N LYS A 15 -8.00 -6.25 -7.25
CA LYS A 15 -7.65 -7.10 -8.40
C LYS A 15 -7.42 -6.30 -9.68
N ARG A 16 -7.48 -4.97 -9.64
CA ARG A 16 -7.19 -4.12 -10.82
C ARG A 16 -5.80 -4.45 -11.37
N GLY A 17 -5.72 -4.73 -12.68
CA GLY A 17 -4.46 -4.94 -13.41
C GLY A 17 -3.62 -6.17 -13.02
N VAL A 18 -3.97 -6.93 -11.97
CA VAL A 18 -3.10 -7.99 -11.44
C VAL A 18 -2.88 -9.13 -12.43
N VAL A 19 -3.89 -9.47 -13.25
CA VAL A 19 -3.79 -10.54 -14.24
C VAL A 19 -2.78 -10.18 -15.33
N ASP A 20 -2.84 -8.94 -15.83
CA ASP A 20 -1.93 -8.47 -16.88
C ASP A 20 -0.51 -8.33 -16.34
N PHE A 21 -0.36 -7.83 -15.11
CA PHE A 21 0.94 -7.81 -14.45
C PHE A 21 1.52 -9.21 -14.26
N ALA A 22 0.71 -10.18 -13.82
CA ALA A 22 1.16 -11.57 -13.66
C ALA A 22 1.52 -12.25 -14.99
N ARG A 23 0.86 -11.89 -16.11
CA ARG A 23 1.24 -12.34 -17.46
C ARG A 23 2.62 -11.82 -17.84
N GLU A 24 2.91 -10.55 -17.59
CA GLU A 24 4.23 -9.97 -17.84
C GLU A 24 5.33 -10.68 -17.04
N LEU A 25 5.08 -10.93 -15.75
CA LEU A 25 6.01 -11.70 -14.90
C LEU A 25 6.21 -13.12 -15.43
N SER A 26 5.13 -13.82 -15.78
CA SER A 26 5.22 -15.17 -16.33
C SER A 26 5.95 -15.22 -17.67
N ALA A 27 5.78 -14.21 -18.54
CA ALA A 27 6.48 -14.10 -19.82
C ALA A 27 7.99 -13.88 -19.63
N LEU A 28 8.40 -13.27 -18.52
CA LEU A 28 9.80 -13.13 -18.11
C LEU A 28 10.37 -14.39 -17.43
N GLY A 29 9.56 -15.45 -17.28
CA GLY A 29 9.95 -16.70 -16.64
C GLY A 29 9.92 -16.66 -15.11
N VAL A 30 9.19 -15.71 -14.51
CA VAL A 30 9.01 -15.62 -13.05
C VAL A 30 7.98 -16.65 -12.60
N ASN A 31 8.33 -17.45 -11.60
CA ASN A 31 7.41 -18.39 -10.97
C ASN A 31 6.38 -17.63 -10.11
N LEU A 32 5.10 -17.95 -10.27
CA LEU A 32 4.02 -17.29 -9.55
C LEU A 32 3.58 -18.15 -8.35
N LEU A 33 3.70 -17.59 -7.15
CA LEU A 33 3.09 -18.11 -5.92
C LEU A 33 1.85 -17.28 -5.60
N SER A 34 0.74 -17.93 -5.24
CA SER A 34 -0.47 -17.22 -4.80
C SER A 34 -1.34 -18.06 -3.89
N THR A 35 -2.42 -17.48 -3.36
CA THR A 35 -3.35 -18.16 -2.46
C THR A 35 -4.78 -17.69 -2.68
N GLY A 36 -5.74 -18.55 -2.30
CA GLY A 36 -7.17 -18.26 -2.27
C GLY A 36 -7.71 -17.69 -3.59
N GLY A 37 -8.52 -16.64 -3.47
CA GLY A 37 -9.18 -16.01 -4.62
C GLY A 37 -8.24 -15.37 -5.64
N THR A 38 -7.00 -15.03 -5.26
CA THR A 38 -5.99 -14.52 -6.21
C THR A 38 -5.45 -15.65 -7.07
N ALA A 39 -5.07 -16.78 -6.46
CA ALA A 39 -4.57 -17.95 -7.19
C ALA A 39 -5.60 -18.46 -8.21
N LYS A 40 -6.87 -18.57 -7.80
CA LYS A 40 -7.96 -18.97 -8.70
C LYS A 40 -8.08 -18.03 -9.90
N MET A 41 -8.11 -16.73 -9.66
CA MET A 41 -8.22 -15.72 -10.73
C MET A 41 -7.07 -15.83 -11.74
N LEU A 42 -5.84 -16.02 -11.27
CA LEU A 42 -4.68 -16.14 -12.14
C LEU A 42 -4.72 -17.44 -12.97
N ARG A 43 -5.17 -18.56 -12.37
CA ARG A 43 -5.37 -19.83 -13.09
C ARG A 43 -6.47 -19.75 -14.13
N ASP A 44 -7.59 -19.12 -13.79
CA ASP A 44 -8.70 -18.90 -14.72
C ASP A 44 -8.26 -18.06 -15.94
N ALA A 45 -7.22 -17.22 -15.77
CA ALA A 45 -6.59 -16.46 -16.83
C ALA A 45 -5.51 -17.24 -17.64
N GLY A 46 -5.32 -18.53 -17.36
CA GLY A 46 -4.40 -19.43 -18.05
C GLY A 46 -2.96 -19.44 -17.52
N LEU A 47 -2.70 -18.82 -16.36
CA LEU A 47 -1.35 -18.76 -15.79
C LEU A 47 -1.04 -19.98 -14.92
N ASN A 48 0.21 -20.44 -14.97
CA ASN A 48 0.69 -21.46 -14.04
C ASN A 48 1.01 -20.81 -12.69
N VAL A 49 0.34 -21.28 -11.63
CA VAL A 49 0.43 -20.71 -10.29
C VAL A 49 0.54 -21.83 -9.27
N THR A 50 1.59 -21.78 -8.46
CA THR A 50 1.77 -22.68 -7.31
C THR A 50 0.99 -22.12 -6.13
N ASP A 51 0.16 -22.95 -5.49
CA ASP A 51 -0.52 -22.53 -4.26
C ASP A 51 0.49 -22.39 -3.12
N VAL A 52 0.28 -21.38 -2.27
CA VAL A 52 1.08 -21.20 -1.05
C VAL A 52 1.00 -22.44 -0.16
N SER A 53 -0.13 -23.15 -0.10
CA SER A 53 -0.25 -24.40 0.65
C SER A 53 0.65 -25.52 0.13
N ASP A 54 0.79 -25.63 -1.20
CA ASP A 54 1.69 -26.60 -1.83
C ASP A 54 3.15 -26.20 -1.61
N TYR A 55 3.43 -24.90 -1.67
CA TYR A 55 4.74 -24.35 -1.39
C TYR A 55 5.17 -24.59 0.06
N THR A 56 4.28 -24.38 1.04
CA THR A 56 4.59 -24.56 2.47
C THR A 56 4.46 -25.99 2.96
N GLY A 57 3.63 -26.81 2.31
CA GLY A 57 3.20 -28.11 2.81
C GLY A 57 2.16 -28.02 3.94
N PHE A 58 1.60 -26.83 4.19
CA PHE A 58 0.60 -26.59 5.24
C PHE A 58 -0.70 -26.06 4.63
N PRO A 59 -1.86 -26.63 4.98
CA PRO A 59 -3.15 -26.15 4.49
C PRO A 59 -3.48 -24.78 5.09
N GLU A 60 -4.43 -24.09 4.45
CA GLU A 60 -5.06 -22.91 5.03
C GLU A 60 -5.88 -23.30 6.27
N MET A 61 -5.74 -22.53 7.36
CA MET A 61 -6.37 -22.82 8.66
C MET A 61 -7.13 -21.61 9.21
N LEU A 62 -8.08 -21.88 10.12
CA LEU A 62 -8.84 -20.85 10.86
C LEU A 62 -9.55 -19.87 9.92
N ASP A 63 -10.34 -20.41 8.98
CA ASP A 63 -11.11 -19.65 7.99
C ASP A 63 -10.26 -18.66 7.18
N GLY A 64 -9.01 -19.03 6.90
CA GLY A 64 -8.07 -18.25 6.10
C GLY A 64 -7.28 -17.18 6.86
N ARG A 65 -7.44 -17.11 8.19
CA ARG A 65 -6.63 -16.25 9.06
C ARG A 65 -5.15 -16.66 9.06
N VAL A 66 -4.86 -17.95 8.89
CA VAL A 66 -3.49 -18.48 8.87
C VAL A 66 -3.23 -19.21 7.55
N LYS A 67 -2.73 -18.45 6.57
CA LYS A 67 -2.37 -18.94 5.22
C LYS A 67 -0.90 -18.69 4.85
N THR A 68 -0.37 -17.50 5.14
CA THR A 68 0.97 -17.07 4.72
C THR A 68 1.95 -16.88 5.88
N LEU A 69 1.48 -16.97 7.13
CA LEU A 69 2.28 -16.87 8.35
C LEU A 69 3.10 -18.15 8.59
N HIS A 70 4.03 -18.43 7.68
CA HIS A 70 4.84 -19.65 7.67
C HIS A 70 6.34 -19.33 7.48
N PRO A 71 7.26 -20.01 8.19
CA PRO A 71 8.69 -19.78 8.06
C PRO A 71 9.23 -19.95 6.64
N LYS A 72 8.66 -20.86 5.84
CA LYS A 72 9.07 -21.03 4.43
C LYS A 72 8.72 -19.84 3.53
N VAL A 73 7.64 -19.11 3.84
CA VAL A 73 7.28 -17.86 3.15
C VAL A 73 8.18 -16.73 3.65
N HIS A 74 8.18 -16.49 4.96
CA HIS A 74 8.94 -15.36 5.52
C HIS A 74 10.45 -15.55 5.44
N GLY A 75 10.96 -16.78 5.47
CA GLY A 75 12.37 -17.09 5.24
C GLY A 75 12.79 -16.80 3.80
N GLY A 76 11.94 -17.12 2.81
CA GLY A 76 12.17 -16.76 1.41
C GLY A 76 12.22 -15.25 1.18
N ILE A 77 11.40 -14.51 1.93
CA ILE A 77 11.35 -13.04 1.89
C ILE A 77 12.52 -12.41 2.67
N LEU A 78 12.82 -12.87 3.88
CA LEU A 78 13.77 -12.21 4.81
C LEU A 78 15.21 -12.71 4.71
N GLY A 79 15.47 -13.75 3.92
CA GLY A 79 16.82 -14.19 3.60
C GLY A 79 17.65 -13.06 2.99
N ILE A 80 18.72 -12.63 3.65
CA ILE A 80 19.55 -11.53 3.15
C ILE A 80 20.33 -12.01 1.93
N ARG A 81 20.09 -11.36 0.78
CA ARG A 81 20.77 -11.73 -0.47
C ARG A 81 22.27 -11.45 -0.34
N GLY A 82 23.09 -12.43 -0.76
CA GLY A 82 24.55 -12.37 -0.63
C GLY A 82 25.12 -12.73 0.76
N ASN A 83 24.29 -13.00 1.77
CA ASN A 83 24.77 -13.52 3.05
C ASN A 83 24.91 -15.05 3.00
N ALA A 84 26.14 -15.56 3.13
CA ALA A 84 26.44 -16.99 3.02
C ALA A 84 25.79 -17.85 4.11
N GLU A 85 25.67 -17.33 5.33
CA GLU A 85 25.04 -18.05 6.46
C GLU A 85 23.52 -18.18 6.25
N HIS A 86 22.86 -17.11 5.79
CA HIS A 86 21.45 -17.16 5.44
C HIS A 86 21.20 -18.11 4.26
N ALA A 87 22.01 -18.04 3.21
CA ALA A 87 21.90 -18.94 2.07
C ALA A 87 22.08 -20.42 2.47
N ALA A 88 23.05 -20.73 3.33
CA ALA A 88 23.26 -22.08 3.85
C ALA A 88 22.07 -22.56 4.70
N THR A 89 21.53 -21.69 5.56
CA THR A 89 20.36 -22.00 6.40
C THR A 89 19.12 -22.25 5.56
N MET A 90 18.84 -21.38 4.57
CA MET A 90 17.72 -21.53 3.66
C MET A 90 17.84 -22.81 2.82
N GLY A 91 19.03 -23.11 2.31
CA GLY A 91 19.31 -24.35 1.58
C GLY A 91 19.10 -25.60 2.44
N LYS A 92 19.54 -25.59 3.70
CA LYS A 92 19.36 -26.71 4.65
C LYS A 92 17.88 -27.01 4.94
N HIS A 93 17.03 -25.98 4.89
CA HIS A 93 15.60 -26.08 5.23
C HIS A 93 14.69 -26.05 4.00
N ASP A 94 15.25 -26.21 2.80
CA ASP A 94 14.52 -26.16 1.53
C ASP A 94 13.60 -24.94 1.42
N ILE A 95 14.16 -23.75 1.67
CA ILE A 95 13.45 -22.46 1.61
C ILE A 95 13.89 -21.71 0.35
N PRO A 96 13.11 -21.78 -0.74
CA PRO A 96 13.37 -20.96 -1.93
C PRO A 96 13.25 -19.47 -1.64
N ASN A 97 13.97 -18.67 -2.43
CA ASN A 97 13.85 -17.21 -2.40
C ASN A 97 12.46 -16.76 -2.88
N ILE A 98 11.96 -15.67 -2.30
CA ILE A 98 10.84 -14.90 -2.85
C ILE A 98 11.40 -13.51 -3.14
N ASP A 99 11.46 -13.12 -4.41
CA ASP A 99 12.20 -11.94 -4.88
C ASP A 99 11.28 -10.74 -5.13
N LEU A 100 10.00 -11.00 -5.39
CA LEU A 100 8.96 -9.99 -5.55
C LEU A 100 7.75 -10.37 -4.71
N VAL A 101 7.22 -9.43 -3.95
CA VAL A 101 5.97 -9.58 -3.19
C VAL A 101 4.99 -8.55 -3.70
N VAL A 102 3.79 -8.98 -4.10
CA VAL A 102 2.73 -8.15 -4.64
C VAL A 102 1.51 -8.31 -3.74
N VAL A 103 1.29 -7.34 -2.86
CA VAL A 103 0.28 -7.42 -1.80
C VAL A 103 -0.37 -6.08 -1.59
N ASN A 104 -1.69 -6.02 -1.76
CA ASN A 104 -2.51 -4.92 -1.27
C ASN A 104 -3.51 -5.44 -0.23
N LEU A 105 -3.73 -4.63 0.81
CA LEU A 105 -4.43 -5.03 2.01
C LEU A 105 -5.95 -5.05 1.81
N TYR A 106 -6.66 -5.68 2.74
CA TYR A 106 -8.12 -5.64 2.77
C TYR A 106 -8.57 -4.18 2.89
N PRO A 107 -9.68 -3.78 2.23
CA PRO A 107 -10.12 -2.40 2.22
C PRO A 107 -10.82 -2.03 3.55
N PHE A 108 -10.10 -2.11 4.68
CA PHE A 108 -10.62 -1.89 6.03
C PHE A 108 -11.38 -0.56 6.14
N GLN A 109 -10.81 0.52 5.60
CA GLN A 109 -11.46 1.84 5.55
C GLN A 109 -12.81 1.82 4.82
N ALA A 110 -12.95 1.02 3.75
CA ALA A 110 -14.22 0.88 3.04
C ALA A 110 -15.22 0.02 3.83
N THR A 111 -14.74 -0.96 4.61
CA THR A 111 -15.58 -1.77 5.51
C THR A 111 -16.18 -0.90 6.62
N ILE A 112 -15.36 -0.14 7.35
CA ILE A 112 -15.83 0.70 8.46
C ILE A 112 -16.65 1.92 8.01
N ALA A 113 -16.59 2.28 6.72
CA ALA A 113 -17.42 3.32 6.15
C ALA A 113 -18.87 2.85 5.89
N LYS A 114 -19.16 1.55 5.99
CA LYS A 114 -20.53 1.03 5.87
C LYS A 114 -21.35 1.43 7.09
N LYS A 115 -22.56 1.93 6.87
CA LYS A 115 -23.45 2.45 7.92
C LYS A 115 -23.80 1.41 8.99
N ASP A 116 -23.80 0.13 8.62
CA ASP A 116 -24.18 -1.03 9.40
C ASP A 116 -22.98 -1.89 9.83
N CYS A 117 -21.75 -1.40 9.69
CA CYS A 117 -20.56 -2.13 10.12
C CYS A 117 -20.61 -2.38 11.63
N THR A 118 -20.58 -3.65 12.04
CA THR A 118 -20.43 -4.02 13.45
C THR A 118 -18.96 -4.10 13.87
N LEU A 119 -18.72 -4.32 15.17
CA LEU A 119 -17.39 -4.62 15.67
C LEU A 119 -16.85 -5.93 15.10
N GLU A 120 -17.69 -6.94 15.03
CA GLU A 120 -17.33 -8.24 14.45
C GLU A 120 -16.93 -8.07 12.98
N ASP A 121 -17.71 -7.32 12.19
CA ASP A 121 -17.38 -7.04 10.79
C ASP A 121 -16.03 -6.35 10.64
N ALA A 122 -15.75 -5.35 11.47
CA ALA A 122 -14.47 -4.65 11.46
C ALA A 122 -13.32 -5.59 11.82
N ILE A 123 -13.44 -6.37 12.91
CA ILE A 123 -12.40 -7.29 13.38
C ILE A 123 -12.09 -8.38 12.34
N GLU A 124 -13.10 -8.95 11.67
CA GLU A 124 -12.86 -9.95 10.62
C GLU A 124 -12.15 -9.37 9.39
N ASN A 125 -12.24 -8.05 9.17
CA ASN A 125 -11.58 -7.37 8.05
C ASN A 125 -10.17 -6.86 8.39
N ILE A 126 -9.67 -7.11 9.61
CA ILE A 126 -8.28 -6.81 9.97
C ILE A 126 -7.35 -7.90 9.39
N ASP A 127 -6.69 -7.58 8.30
CA ASP A 127 -5.63 -8.41 7.71
C ASP A 127 -4.38 -8.49 8.61
N ILE A 128 -3.93 -9.71 8.90
CA ILE A 128 -2.69 -10.00 9.64
C ILE A 128 -1.57 -10.43 8.68
N GLY A 129 -1.89 -11.30 7.73
CA GLY A 129 -0.91 -11.90 6.82
C GLY A 129 -0.35 -10.87 5.84
N GLY A 130 -1.21 -10.02 5.28
CA GLY A 130 -0.85 -8.96 4.35
C GLY A 130 0.18 -8.00 4.94
N PRO A 131 -0.10 -7.29 6.04
CA PRO A 131 0.86 -6.36 6.64
C PRO A 131 2.17 -7.04 7.05
N THR A 132 2.11 -8.29 7.52
CA THR A 132 3.31 -9.05 7.88
C THR A 132 4.20 -9.30 6.66
N MET A 133 3.63 -9.71 5.53
CA MET A 133 4.38 -9.90 4.27
C MET A 133 4.91 -8.58 3.72
N VAL A 134 4.09 -7.53 3.71
CA VAL A 134 4.48 -6.18 3.23
C VAL A 134 5.69 -5.68 4.01
N ARG A 135 5.63 -5.71 5.35
CA ARG A 135 6.72 -5.26 6.22
C ARG A 135 7.97 -6.12 6.08
N ALA A 136 7.81 -7.44 5.93
CA ALA A 136 8.94 -8.35 5.74
C ALA A 136 9.69 -8.05 4.44
N ALA A 137 8.96 -7.86 3.33
CA ALA A 137 9.54 -7.55 2.03
C ALA A 137 10.17 -6.14 2.02
N ALA A 138 9.47 -5.14 2.57
CA ALA A 138 9.98 -3.78 2.69
C ALA A 138 11.26 -3.70 3.55
N LYS A 139 11.32 -4.47 4.65
CA LYS A 139 12.54 -4.59 5.47
C LYS A 139 13.72 -5.14 4.67
N ASN A 140 13.48 -6.14 3.81
CA ASN A 140 14.52 -6.80 3.02
C ASN A 140 14.64 -6.24 1.58
N HIS A 141 14.36 -4.96 1.37
CA HIS A 141 14.65 -4.27 0.10
C HIS A 141 16.15 -4.32 -0.29
N GLY A 142 17.01 -4.58 0.69
CA GLY A 142 18.39 -4.96 0.52
C GLY A 142 19.28 -3.80 0.09
N ASN A 143 20.24 -4.08 -0.79
CA ASN A 143 21.22 -3.11 -1.29
C ASN A 143 21.53 -3.41 -2.77
N GLU A 144 22.64 -2.88 -3.30
CA GLU A 144 23.06 -3.10 -4.70
C GLU A 144 23.36 -4.58 -5.03
N ALA A 145 23.68 -5.41 -4.04
CA ALA A 145 23.89 -6.84 -4.23
C ALA A 145 22.58 -7.63 -4.43
N GLY A 146 21.44 -7.04 -4.08
CA GLY A 146 20.12 -7.67 -4.20
C GLY A 146 19.20 -7.35 -3.03
N GLY A 147 17.98 -7.87 -3.13
CA GLY A 147 16.92 -7.69 -2.13
C GLY A 147 15.57 -8.12 -2.70
N VAL A 148 14.51 -7.79 -1.98
CA VAL A 148 13.13 -8.12 -2.34
C VAL A 148 12.38 -6.86 -2.79
N GLY A 149 11.69 -6.93 -3.92
CA GLY A 149 10.74 -5.89 -4.33
C GLY A 149 9.39 -6.08 -3.64
N ILE A 150 8.75 -4.98 -3.22
CA ILE A 150 7.41 -4.99 -2.63
C ILE A 150 6.48 -4.05 -3.39
N VAL A 151 5.41 -4.56 -3.97
CA VAL A 151 4.43 -3.76 -4.70
C VAL A 151 3.10 -3.80 -3.98
N THR A 152 2.66 -2.64 -3.47
CA THR A 152 1.42 -2.51 -2.71
C THR A 152 0.29 -1.81 -3.45
N ASP A 153 0.55 -1.30 -4.65
CA ASP A 153 -0.37 -0.45 -5.39
C ASP A 153 -0.39 -0.85 -6.87
N PRO A 154 -1.57 -1.13 -7.46
CA PRO A 154 -1.70 -1.42 -8.88
C PRO A 154 -1.13 -0.36 -9.81
N GLU A 155 -1.08 0.90 -9.39
CA GLU A 155 -0.53 1.99 -10.22
C GLU A 155 0.98 1.82 -10.51
N ASP A 156 1.70 1.01 -9.72
CA ASP A 156 3.12 0.74 -9.94
C ASP A 156 3.36 -0.41 -10.94
N TYR A 157 2.34 -1.22 -11.28
CA TYR A 157 2.52 -2.46 -12.05
C TYR A 157 3.20 -2.24 -13.40
N ALA A 158 2.79 -1.19 -14.13
CA ALA A 158 3.34 -0.90 -15.46
C ALA A 158 4.84 -0.56 -15.38
N LEU A 159 5.22 0.31 -14.42
CA LEU A 159 6.60 0.74 -14.22
C LEU A 159 7.50 -0.42 -13.79
N ILE A 160 7.01 -1.28 -12.89
CA ILE A 160 7.75 -2.45 -12.44
C ILE A 160 7.93 -3.49 -13.55
N ALA A 161 6.88 -3.75 -14.34
CA ALA A 161 6.98 -4.66 -15.48
C ALA A 161 7.98 -4.12 -16.53
N GLU A 162 7.96 -2.82 -16.80
CA GLU A 162 8.90 -2.17 -17.71
C GLU A 162 10.34 -2.28 -17.24
N GLU A 163 10.62 -1.97 -15.97
CA GLU A 163 11.97 -2.09 -15.40
C GLU A 163 12.48 -3.53 -15.51
N LEU A 164 11.66 -4.52 -15.15
CA LEU A 164 12.03 -5.94 -15.25
C LEU A 164 12.33 -6.36 -16.69
N ARG A 165 11.52 -5.95 -17.68
CA ARG A 165 11.78 -6.24 -19.10
C ARG A 165 13.10 -5.64 -19.57
N ASN A 166 13.40 -4.42 -19.16
CA ASN A 166 14.55 -3.66 -19.64
C ASN A 166 15.86 -3.97 -18.90
N ASN A 167 15.79 -4.63 -17.73
CA ASN A 167 16.93 -4.83 -16.85
C ASN A 167 17.17 -6.31 -16.50
N ALA A 168 17.12 -7.20 -17.50
CA ALA A 168 17.39 -8.64 -17.32
C ALA A 168 16.55 -9.33 -16.22
N CYS A 169 15.33 -8.83 -15.97
CA CYS A 169 14.43 -9.23 -14.89
C CYS A 169 14.99 -8.91 -13.49
N GLU A 170 15.72 -7.80 -13.34
CA GLU A 170 16.21 -7.28 -12.08
C GLU A 170 15.55 -5.92 -11.77
N LEU A 171 15.20 -5.69 -10.50
CA LEU A 171 14.92 -4.34 -10.01
C LEU A 171 16.22 -3.68 -9.55
N THR A 172 16.32 -2.37 -9.72
CA THR A 172 17.39 -1.57 -9.12
C THR A 172 17.20 -1.45 -7.61
N TYR A 173 18.29 -1.20 -6.87
CA TYR A 173 18.19 -0.87 -5.45
C TYR A 173 17.30 0.35 -5.22
N ARG A 174 17.43 1.39 -6.06
CA ARG A 174 16.61 2.61 -5.96
C ARG A 174 15.13 2.27 -6.03
N THR A 175 14.69 1.48 -7.02
CA THR A 175 13.28 1.09 -7.15
C THR A 175 12.82 0.30 -5.92
N ARG A 176 13.59 -0.71 -5.47
CA ARG A 176 13.23 -1.46 -4.25
C ARG A 176 13.10 -0.57 -3.02
N PHE A 177 13.97 0.43 -2.89
CA PHE A 177 13.93 1.36 -1.76
C PHE A 177 12.72 2.31 -1.81
N GLU A 178 12.38 2.85 -2.99
CA GLU A 178 11.16 3.65 -3.18
C GLU A 178 9.91 2.84 -2.84
N LEU A 179 9.83 1.62 -3.34
CA LEU A 179 8.78 0.66 -3.04
C LEU A 179 8.68 0.36 -1.54
N ALA A 180 9.80 0.17 -0.85
CA ALA A 180 9.83 -0.07 0.59
C ALA A 180 9.31 1.13 1.40
N LYS A 181 9.64 2.37 0.99
CA LYS A 181 9.06 3.58 1.59
C LYS A 181 7.54 3.60 1.43
N LYS A 182 7.05 3.37 0.21
CA LYS A 182 5.61 3.30 -0.08
C LYS A 182 4.92 2.22 0.75
N ALA A 183 5.53 1.04 0.86
CA ALA A 183 5.02 -0.09 1.64
C ALA A 183 4.88 0.22 3.14
N PHE A 184 5.90 0.83 3.77
CA PHE A 184 5.82 1.22 5.17
C PHE A 184 4.79 2.33 5.42
N THR A 185 4.68 3.30 4.50
CA THR A 185 3.62 4.32 4.55
C THR A 185 2.23 3.68 4.43
N HIS A 186 2.06 2.69 3.54
CA HIS A 186 0.81 1.96 3.38
C HIS A 186 0.40 1.22 4.66
N THR A 187 1.32 0.52 5.32
CA THR A 187 1.03 -0.16 6.59
C THR A 187 0.78 0.81 7.74
N ALA A 188 1.48 1.94 7.79
CA ALA A 188 1.24 2.96 8.83
C ALA A 188 -0.17 3.57 8.71
N ARG A 189 -0.64 3.81 7.48
CA ARG A 189 -2.02 4.26 7.22
C ARG A 189 -3.05 3.23 7.62
N TYR A 190 -2.79 1.97 7.28
CA TYR A 190 -3.67 0.85 7.60
C TYR A 190 -3.84 0.69 9.11
N ASP A 191 -2.74 0.63 9.87
CA ASP A 191 -2.78 0.52 11.32
C ASP A 191 -3.40 1.78 11.97
N GLY A 192 -3.13 2.96 11.41
CA GLY A 192 -3.77 4.21 11.84
C GLY A 192 -5.28 4.21 11.67
N ALA A 193 -5.80 3.66 10.57
CA ALA A 193 -7.23 3.51 10.35
C ALA A 193 -7.88 2.55 11.36
N ILE A 194 -7.22 1.43 11.66
CA ILE A 194 -7.66 0.47 12.68
C ILE A 194 -7.70 1.14 14.06
N ALA A 195 -6.63 1.83 14.45
CA ALA A 195 -6.53 2.51 15.73
C ALA A 195 -7.61 3.60 15.87
N ASN A 196 -7.77 4.45 14.86
CA ASN A 196 -8.79 5.51 14.87
C ASN A 196 -10.20 4.94 15.03
N TRP A 197 -10.52 3.86 14.33
CA TRP A 197 -11.85 3.25 14.42
C TRP A 197 -12.08 2.60 15.80
N LEU A 198 -11.15 1.76 16.27
CA LEU A 198 -11.26 1.09 17.57
C LEU A 198 -11.34 2.08 18.74
N THR A 199 -10.56 3.16 18.70
CA THR A 199 -10.55 4.17 19.77
C THR A 199 -11.69 5.20 19.63
N SER A 200 -12.51 5.10 18.59
CA SER A 200 -13.77 5.86 18.48
C SER A 200 -14.95 5.19 19.15
N LEU A 201 -14.84 3.91 19.53
CA LEU A 201 -15.97 3.14 20.03
C LEU A 201 -16.31 3.51 21.48
N ASP A 202 -17.60 3.68 21.78
CA ASP A 202 -18.12 3.84 23.13
C ASP A 202 -18.29 2.50 23.89
N GLU A 203 -18.86 2.55 25.09
CA GLU A 203 -19.12 1.36 25.93
C GLU A 203 -20.07 0.34 25.28
N GLU A 204 -20.86 0.76 24.29
CA GLU A 204 -21.75 -0.08 23.49
C GLU A 204 -21.16 -0.47 22.12
N ASN A 205 -19.87 -0.26 21.90
CA ASN A 205 -19.14 -0.51 20.64
C ASN A 205 -19.67 0.31 19.44
N LYS A 206 -20.16 1.52 19.65
CA LYS A 206 -20.61 2.41 18.58
C LYS A 206 -19.58 3.51 18.33
N PRO A 207 -19.25 3.81 17.05
CA PRO A 207 -18.35 4.91 16.73
C PRO A 207 -18.90 6.26 17.18
N THR A 208 -18.08 7.01 17.90
CA THR A 208 -18.30 8.41 18.27
C THR A 208 -17.57 9.35 17.30
N THR A 209 -17.85 10.65 17.40
CA THR A 209 -17.28 11.66 16.48
C THR A 209 -15.76 11.77 16.58
N PHE A 210 -15.18 11.59 17.77
CA PHE A 210 -13.76 11.82 18.02
C PHE A 210 -13.15 10.61 18.71
N PRO A 211 -12.10 10.00 18.13
CA PRO A 211 -11.41 8.91 18.78
C PRO A 211 -10.57 9.40 19.96
N ASP A 212 -10.41 8.53 20.97
CA ASP A 212 -9.48 8.77 22.10
C ASP A 212 -8.03 8.95 21.63
N CYS A 213 -7.66 8.29 20.53
CA CYS A 213 -6.35 8.41 19.89
C CYS A 213 -6.52 8.73 18.40
N LEU A 214 -6.09 9.92 17.99
CA LEU A 214 -6.16 10.36 16.60
C LEU A 214 -4.83 10.17 15.86
N GLN A 215 -4.83 9.34 14.82
CA GLN A 215 -3.75 9.14 13.87
C GLN A 215 -4.08 9.85 12.54
N LEU A 216 -3.22 10.75 12.11
CA LEU A 216 -3.38 11.50 10.85
C LEU A 216 -2.23 11.16 9.90
N ALA A 217 -2.53 11.07 8.60
CA ALA A 217 -1.55 10.79 7.56
C ALA A 217 -1.79 11.68 6.34
N PHE A 218 -0.74 12.39 5.92
CA PHE A 218 -0.79 13.30 4.79
C PHE A 218 0.33 13.00 3.80
N ASP A 219 0.08 13.27 2.53
CA ASP A 219 1.05 13.25 1.43
C ASP A 219 1.49 14.67 1.10
N LYS A 220 2.80 14.88 0.92
CA LYS A 220 3.30 16.18 0.48
C LYS A 220 2.86 16.43 -0.95
N VAL A 221 2.14 17.51 -1.19
CA VAL A 221 1.74 17.96 -2.53
C VAL A 221 2.81 18.88 -3.09
N ASP A 222 3.29 19.83 -2.30
CA ASP A 222 4.25 20.82 -2.77
C ASP A 222 5.11 21.42 -1.63
N THR A 223 6.31 21.88 -1.97
CA THR A 223 7.14 22.69 -1.07
C THR A 223 6.81 24.16 -1.31
N MET A 224 6.37 24.88 -0.27
CA MET A 224 5.97 26.29 -0.42
C MET A 224 7.21 27.19 -0.53
N ARG A 225 7.05 28.33 -1.21
CA ARG A 225 8.11 29.34 -1.37
C ARG A 225 8.71 29.82 -0.04
N TYR A 226 7.85 29.99 0.96
CA TYR A 226 8.15 30.29 2.37
C TYR A 226 6.88 30.05 3.19
N GLY A 227 6.97 30.12 4.52
CA GLY A 227 5.83 30.05 5.44
C GLY A 227 5.01 31.33 5.44
N GLU A 228 4.53 31.75 6.60
CA GLU A 228 3.79 33.02 6.72
C GLU A 228 4.69 34.23 6.41
N ASN A 229 5.99 34.10 6.72
CA ASN A 229 7.03 35.10 6.48
C ASN A 229 8.23 34.51 5.71
N PRO A 230 9.01 35.32 4.98
CA PRO A 230 10.09 34.84 4.10
C PRO A 230 11.20 34.00 4.75
N HIS A 231 11.41 34.14 6.07
CA HIS A 231 12.44 33.40 6.81
C HIS A 231 11.97 32.02 7.29
N GLN A 232 10.68 31.69 7.12
CA GLN A 232 10.06 30.44 7.55
C GLN A 232 9.98 29.48 6.35
N GLN A 233 10.18 28.19 6.60
CA GLN A 233 9.93 27.14 5.61
C GLN A 233 8.49 26.64 5.73
N ALA A 234 7.89 26.20 4.62
CA ALA A 234 6.58 25.56 4.63
C ALA A 234 6.43 24.53 3.50
N ALA A 235 5.46 23.63 3.66
CA ALA A 235 5.07 22.67 2.65
C ALA A 235 3.56 22.43 2.75
N PHE A 236 2.93 22.15 1.61
CA PHE A 236 1.52 21.84 1.52
C PHE A 236 1.34 20.32 1.51
N TYR A 237 0.51 19.83 2.41
CA TYR A 237 0.22 18.42 2.59
C TYR A 237 -1.28 18.17 2.43
N ARG A 238 -1.63 16.99 1.94
CA ARG A 238 -3.01 16.60 1.64
C ARG A 238 -3.29 15.19 2.13
N GLU A 239 -4.48 14.96 2.67
CA GLU A 239 -4.96 13.62 3.00
C GLU A 239 -5.16 12.79 1.73
N GLN A 240 -5.24 11.46 1.83
CA GLN A 240 -5.52 10.64 0.64
C GLN A 240 -6.94 10.83 0.10
N ASN A 241 -7.90 10.99 1.01
CA ASN A 241 -9.31 11.21 0.71
C ASN A 241 -9.76 12.58 1.24
N PRO A 242 -9.28 13.67 0.64
CA PRO A 242 -9.62 15.01 1.08
C PRO A 242 -11.13 15.26 0.93
N VAL A 243 -11.69 16.01 1.89
CA VAL A 243 -13.11 16.35 1.91
C VAL A 243 -13.54 16.98 0.58
N ALA A 244 -14.65 16.49 0.04
CA ALA A 244 -15.19 16.98 -1.22
C ALA A 244 -15.45 18.50 -1.13
N GLY A 245 -14.90 19.25 -2.10
CA GLY A 245 -15.01 20.70 -2.11
C GLY A 245 -14.20 21.40 -1.01
N ALA A 246 -13.15 20.80 -0.45
CA ALA A 246 -12.14 21.53 0.32
C ALA A 246 -11.07 22.13 -0.60
N ILE A 247 -10.43 23.23 -0.18
CA ILE A 247 -9.35 23.85 -0.96
C ILE A 247 -8.20 22.87 -1.22
N ALA A 248 -8.03 21.85 -0.38
CA ALA A 248 -6.95 20.88 -0.53
C ALA A 248 -6.95 20.15 -1.89
N ASN A 249 -8.09 20.13 -2.59
CA ASN A 249 -8.23 19.58 -3.94
C ASN A 249 -8.14 20.64 -5.06
N TYR A 250 -7.59 21.82 -4.80
CA TYR A 250 -7.48 22.85 -5.82
C TYR A 250 -6.68 22.36 -7.03
N THR A 251 -7.04 22.87 -8.20
CA THR A 251 -6.25 22.75 -9.43
C THR A 251 -5.84 24.16 -9.84
N GLN A 252 -4.55 24.42 -9.85
CA GLN A 252 -4.04 25.70 -10.33
C GLN A 252 -4.04 25.70 -11.86
N LEU A 253 -4.90 26.54 -12.46
CA LEU A 253 -5.01 26.66 -13.92
C LEU A 253 -3.97 27.62 -14.52
N GLN A 254 -3.54 28.63 -13.75
CA GLN A 254 -2.56 29.64 -14.18
C GLN A 254 -1.89 30.33 -12.99
N GLY A 255 -0.91 31.18 -13.27
CA GLY A 255 -0.23 32.02 -12.28
C GLY A 255 1.07 31.42 -11.75
N LYS A 256 1.72 32.16 -10.85
CA LYS A 256 2.93 31.70 -10.14
C LYS A 256 2.57 30.71 -9.03
N GLU A 257 3.57 29.99 -8.53
CA GLU A 257 3.45 29.13 -7.35
C GLU A 257 2.78 29.86 -6.18
N LEU A 258 1.87 29.18 -5.49
CA LEU A 258 1.13 29.72 -4.36
C LEU A 258 2.03 29.81 -3.12
N SER A 259 1.92 30.91 -2.38
CA SER A 259 2.54 31.03 -1.06
C SER A 259 1.66 30.42 0.03
N TYR A 260 2.22 30.20 1.23
CA TYR A 260 1.46 29.75 2.39
C TYR A 260 0.23 30.63 2.65
N ASN A 261 0.39 31.96 2.64
CA ASN A 261 -0.70 32.90 2.85
C ASN A 261 -1.75 32.82 1.73
N ASN A 262 -1.34 32.57 0.48
CA ASN A 262 -2.33 32.41 -0.61
C ASN A 262 -3.22 31.20 -0.39
N ILE A 263 -2.69 30.08 0.11
CA ILE A 263 -3.49 28.90 0.44
C ILE A 263 -4.44 29.21 1.61
N ALA A 264 -3.92 29.83 2.68
CA ALA A 264 -4.73 30.18 3.85
C ALA A 264 -5.87 31.17 3.51
N ASP A 265 -5.56 32.22 2.74
CA ASP A 265 -6.53 33.21 2.29
C ASP A 265 -7.57 32.57 1.34
N SER A 266 -7.13 31.67 0.46
CA SER A 266 -8.03 30.96 -0.47
C SER A 266 -8.97 30.02 0.28
N ASP A 267 -8.49 29.32 1.30
CA ASP A 267 -9.32 28.45 2.16
C ASP A 267 -10.40 29.26 2.88
N ALA A 268 -9.99 30.36 3.53
CA ALA A 268 -10.92 31.24 4.25
C ALA A 268 -11.97 31.85 3.32
N ALA A 269 -11.57 32.33 2.15
CA ALA A 269 -12.49 32.88 1.16
C ALA A 269 -13.43 31.80 0.62
N TRP A 270 -12.92 30.59 0.36
CA TRP A 270 -13.70 29.46 -0.15
C TRP A 270 -14.75 28.98 0.84
N GLU A 271 -14.41 28.82 2.12
CA GLU A 271 -15.38 28.43 3.16
C GLU A 271 -16.42 29.53 3.42
N CYS A 272 -16.05 30.81 3.29
CA CYS A 272 -16.99 31.93 3.36
C CYS A 272 -18.06 31.83 2.26
N VAL A 273 -17.67 31.54 1.02
CA VAL A 273 -18.61 31.34 -0.10
C VAL A 273 -19.52 30.13 0.12
N LYS A 274 -18.98 29.04 0.66
CA LYS A 274 -19.75 27.82 0.94
C LYS A 274 -20.83 28.01 2.00
N ALA A 275 -20.74 29.04 2.83
CA ALA A 275 -21.76 29.36 3.84
C ALA A 275 -23.05 29.96 3.24
N PHE A 276 -23.04 30.41 1.98
CA PHE A 276 -24.24 30.95 1.33
C PHE A 276 -25.17 29.84 0.82
N ASP A 277 -26.48 30.01 1.03
CA ASP A 277 -27.50 29.03 0.65
C ASP A 277 -27.63 28.89 -0.88
N ALA A 278 -27.42 27.66 -1.37
CA ALA A 278 -27.59 27.30 -2.77
C ALA A 278 -29.07 27.29 -3.22
N ALA A 279 -30.04 27.27 -2.28
CA ALA A 279 -31.47 27.23 -2.59
C ALA A 279 -31.98 28.45 -3.37
N GLY A 280 -31.19 29.53 -3.46
CA GLY A 280 -31.53 30.74 -4.19
C GLY A 280 -31.17 30.77 -5.69
N ASN A 281 -30.49 29.74 -6.24
CA ASN A 281 -29.97 29.75 -7.63
C ASN A 281 -29.05 30.96 -7.93
N LYS A 282 -28.44 31.56 -6.90
CA LYS A 282 -27.49 32.66 -7.03
C LYS A 282 -26.07 32.09 -6.91
N ALA A 283 -25.25 32.37 -7.91
CA ALA A 283 -23.83 32.04 -7.83
C ALA A 283 -23.16 32.93 -6.77
N ALA A 284 -22.37 32.32 -5.89
CA ALA A 284 -21.42 33.00 -5.03
C ALA A 284 -20.00 32.69 -5.55
N CYS A 285 -19.15 33.71 -5.62
CA CYS A 285 -17.80 33.61 -6.20
C CYS A 285 -16.78 34.41 -5.38
N VAL A 286 -15.52 33.98 -5.43
CA VAL A 286 -14.31 34.65 -4.93
C VAL A 286 -13.40 34.96 -6.11
#